data_AF-A0A1X1D7X6-F1
#
_entry.id   AF-A0A1X1D7X6-F1
#
_cell.length_a   1.000
_cell.length_b   1.000
_cell.length_c   1.000
_cell.angle_alpha   90.00
_cell.angle_beta   90.00
_cell.angle_gamma   90.00
#
_symmetry.space_group_name_H-M   'P 1'
#
loop_
_entity.id
_entity.type
_entity.pdbx_description
1 polymer ?
#
loop_
_entity_poly.entity_id
_entity_poly.type
_entity_poly.pdbx_seq_one_letter_code
_entity_poly.pdbx_strand_id
1 'polypeptide(L)'
;MAFAAGGTVALAAGSVHAHDSNVATYPANNPHHPRDPGPHDPVREALNPDLVDPPATDSGTLPNLRFSFSDAHVRKGSGGWTRQVTQRELGISTTIAGVDMRLDNGGIRELHWHKEGEWAYMLYGNARITALDAQGGWFVDDLGVGDLWYFPPGVPHSIQGLGPDGCEFLLAFDNGNFDEDSTFLLSDWFKHIPPEVLAKNFGVSADLFNHLPSPAEEYIFAGQAPQGPAGAAVKGGKKSTLTFSHKMLAQTPLTLPGGKVRITDSGNFPVSKTIAAALVELEPGAMRELHWHPNNDEWQYYLEGQGRMGVFASSGQARTFDFRAGDVGYVPFAMGHYIENTGDTPLRFLELFKSDYYADISLNQWLASTPPELVRQHLHLDDTFMHALQQEKHPVVK
;
A
#
# COMPACT_ATOMS: atom_id res chain seq x y z
N MET A 1 0.34 -25.79 1.44
CA MET A 1 -0.21 -24.81 0.50
C MET A 1 -1.72 -24.85 0.63
N ALA A 2 -2.28 -24.00 1.49
CA ALA A 2 -3.71 -23.71 1.47
C ALA A 2 -3.86 -22.52 0.52
N PHE A 3 -4.46 -22.73 -0.65
CA PHE A 3 -4.94 -21.62 -1.46
C PHE A 3 -5.97 -20.90 -0.60
N ALA A 4 -5.63 -19.71 -0.09
CA ALA A 4 -6.64 -18.83 0.46
C ALA A 4 -7.66 -18.59 -0.65
N ALA A 5 -8.92 -18.92 -0.39
CA ALA A 5 -10.00 -18.57 -1.28
C ALA A 5 -10.04 -17.04 -1.37
N GLY A 6 -9.39 -16.49 -2.38
CA GLY A 6 -9.60 -15.11 -2.79
C GLY A 6 -11.10 -14.94 -2.98
N GLY A 7 -11.69 -13.99 -2.27
CA GLY A 7 -13.11 -13.72 -2.36
C GLY A 7 -13.41 -13.37 -3.82
N THR A 8 -13.94 -14.34 -4.58
CA THR A 8 -14.49 -14.06 -5.90
C THR A 8 -15.66 -13.13 -5.67
N VAL A 9 -15.44 -11.83 -5.86
CA VAL A 9 -16.54 -10.87 -5.99
C VAL A 9 -17.29 -11.33 -7.23
N ALA A 10 -18.43 -11.99 -7.02
CA ALA A 10 -19.34 -12.35 -8.08
C ALA A 10 -19.92 -11.04 -8.62
N LEU A 11 -19.28 -10.47 -9.65
CA LEU A 11 -19.87 -9.40 -10.43
C LEU A 11 -21.12 -9.96 -11.08
N ALA A 12 -22.28 -9.43 -10.71
CA ALA A 12 -23.55 -9.83 -11.30
C ALA A 12 -23.45 -9.63 -12.82
N ALA A 13 -23.62 -10.72 -13.59
CA ALA A 13 -23.66 -10.70 -15.04
C ALA A 13 -24.97 -10.03 -15.52
N GLY A 14 -25.09 -8.72 -15.32
CA GLY A 14 -26.05 -7.88 -15.99
C GLY A 14 -25.60 -7.58 -17.42
N SER A 15 -26.51 -7.11 -18.27
CA SER A 15 -26.15 -6.55 -19.56
C SER A 15 -25.14 -5.41 -19.37
N VAL A 16 -23.95 -5.58 -19.92
CA VAL A 16 -22.92 -4.54 -19.94
C VAL A 16 -23.34 -3.49 -20.96
N HIS A 17 -23.58 -2.27 -20.47
CA HIS A 17 -23.85 -1.12 -21.31
C HIS A 17 -22.56 -0.31 -21.43
N ALA A 18 -22.07 -0.14 -22.66
CA ALA A 18 -21.06 0.87 -22.97
C ALA A 18 -21.71 2.25 -23.08
N HIS A 19 -20.89 3.30 -23.07
CA HIS A 19 -21.35 4.65 -23.39
C HIS A 19 -22.05 4.68 -24.76
N ASP A 20 -23.05 5.55 -24.93
CA ASP A 20 -23.66 5.78 -26.25
C ASP A 20 -22.57 6.29 -27.19
N SER A 21 -22.26 5.52 -28.23
CA SER A 21 -21.20 5.83 -29.20
C SER A 21 -21.39 7.17 -29.93
N ASN A 22 -22.58 7.77 -29.85
CA ASN A 22 -22.87 9.09 -30.41
C ASN A 22 -22.50 10.25 -29.47
N VAL A 23 -22.11 9.96 -28.22
CA VAL A 23 -21.70 10.95 -27.21
C VAL A 23 -20.21 10.79 -26.96
N ALA A 24 -19.41 11.71 -27.49
CA ALA A 24 -17.94 11.62 -27.45
C ALA A 24 -17.31 12.05 -26.11
N THR A 25 -17.94 12.97 -25.37
CA THR A 25 -17.44 13.54 -24.11
C THR A 25 -18.62 14.06 -23.28
N TYR A 26 -18.66 13.80 -21.97
CA TYR A 26 -19.64 14.37 -21.03
C TYR A 26 -19.01 14.67 -19.66
N PRO A 27 -19.26 15.85 -19.05
CA PRO A 27 -20.07 16.95 -19.55
C PRO A 27 -19.29 17.73 -20.59
N ALA A 28 -19.77 17.72 -21.84
CA ALA A 28 -19.30 18.64 -22.84
C ALA A 28 -19.57 20.06 -22.33
N ASN A 29 -18.65 21.00 -22.56
CA ASN A 29 -18.96 22.44 -22.54
C ASN A 29 -19.93 22.76 -23.71
N ASN A 30 -21.12 22.16 -23.67
CA ASN A 30 -22.14 22.24 -24.69
C ASN A 30 -23.21 23.23 -24.19
N PRO A 31 -23.40 24.38 -24.85
CA PRO A 31 -24.42 25.34 -24.45
C PRO A 31 -25.86 24.81 -24.49
N HIS A 32 -26.11 23.65 -25.12
CA HIS A 32 -27.40 22.95 -25.13
C HIS A 32 -27.53 21.87 -24.03
N HIS A 33 -26.43 21.49 -23.37
CA HIS A 33 -26.39 20.58 -22.24
C HIS A 33 -25.51 21.21 -21.13
N PRO A 34 -26.06 22.15 -20.35
CA PRO A 34 -25.30 22.83 -19.31
C PRO A 34 -24.70 21.80 -18.35
N ARG A 35 -23.42 21.98 -18.02
CA ARG A 35 -22.67 21.14 -17.09
C ARG A 35 -23.44 21.01 -15.78
N ASP A 36 -23.72 19.76 -15.41
CA ASP A 36 -24.25 19.29 -14.12
C ASP A 36 -25.05 20.35 -13.33
N PRO A 37 -26.35 20.57 -13.64
CA PRO A 37 -27.12 21.65 -13.06
C PRO A 37 -27.47 21.46 -11.57
N GLY A 38 -27.14 20.31 -10.96
CA GLY A 38 -27.37 20.02 -9.55
C GLY A 38 -26.30 20.59 -8.62
N PRO A 39 -26.44 20.46 -7.28
CA PRO A 39 -25.34 20.73 -6.35
C PRO A 39 -24.19 19.75 -6.58
N HIS A 40 -22.99 20.28 -6.78
CA HIS A 40 -21.82 19.49 -7.13
C HIS A 40 -20.55 20.08 -6.49
N ASP A 41 -19.46 19.29 -6.43
CA ASP A 41 -18.17 19.71 -5.87
C ASP A 41 -17.15 19.88 -7.01
N PRO A 42 -17.00 21.12 -7.55
CA PRO A 42 -16.12 21.37 -8.68
C PRO A 42 -14.64 21.14 -8.35
N VAL A 43 -14.25 21.21 -7.07
CA VAL A 43 -12.87 20.91 -6.66
C VAL A 43 -12.64 19.41 -6.83
N ARG A 44 -13.50 18.55 -6.28
CA ARG A 44 -13.38 17.09 -6.45
C ARG A 44 -13.51 16.66 -7.91
N GLU A 45 -14.39 17.26 -8.71
CA GLU A 45 -14.48 16.95 -10.14
C GLU A 45 -13.19 17.26 -10.89
N ALA A 46 -12.56 18.41 -10.62
CA ALA A 46 -11.27 18.75 -11.20
C ALA A 46 -10.15 17.78 -10.76
N LEU A 47 -10.35 17.09 -9.64
CA LEU A 47 -9.44 16.05 -9.18
C LEU A 47 -9.67 14.68 -9.82
N ASN A 48 -10.81 14.46 -10.47
CA ASN A 48 -11.18 13.17 -11.04
C ASN A 48 -11.71 13.32 -12.49
N PRO A 49 -10.90 13.87 -13.41
CA PRO A 49 -11.34 14.12 -14.79
C PRO A 49 -11.80 12.86 -15.52
N ASP A 50 -11.09 11.74 -15.39
CA ASP A 50 -11.43 10.47 -16.04
C ASP A 50 -12.56 9.70 -15.32
N LEU A 51 -13.01 10.13 -14.14
CA LEU A 51 -14.28 9.65 -13.55
C LEU A 51 -15.48 10.50 -13.97
N VAL A 52 -15.27 11.81 -14.15
CA VAL A 52 -16.31 12.76 -14.55
C VAL A 52 -16.64 12.62 -16.04
N ASP A 53 -15.62 12.48 -16.87
CA ASP A 53 -15.70 12.23 -18.32
C ASP A 53 -14.90 10.96 -18.65
N PRO A 54 -15.46 9.78 -18.36
CA PRO A 54 -14.73 8.53 -18.50
C PRO A 54 -14.39 8.19 -19.94
N PRO A 55 -13.31 7.42 -20.18
CA PRO A 55 -12.99 6.92 -21.51
C PRO A 55 -14.19 6.19 -22.13
N ALA A 56 -14.41 6.38 -23.43
CA ALA A 56 -15.53 5.73 -24.14
C ALA A 56 -15.50 4.18 -24.08
N THR A 57 -14.36 3.61 -23.70
CA THR A 57 -14.13 2.17 -23.49
C THR A 57 -14.53 1.67 -22.10
N ASP A 58 -14.84 2.55 -21.15
CA ASP A 58 -15.40 2.17 -19.86
C ASP A 58 -16.81 1.62 -20.03
N SER A 59 -17.15 0.59 -19.25
CA SER A 59 -18.44 -0.08 -19.35
C SER A 59 -18.75 -0.97 -18.16
N GLY A 60 -20.05 -1.09 -17.85
CA GLY A 60 -20.55 -1.95 -16.78
C GLY A 60 -20.31 -1.43 -15.37
N THR A 61 -20.29 -2.35 -14.40
CA THR A 61 -20.30 -2.01 -12.97
C THR A 61 -19.08 -2.60 -12.29
N LEU A 62 -18.13 -1.73 -11.92
CA LEU A 62 -17.04 -2.08 -11.01
C LEU A 62 -17.30 -1.51 -9.61
N PRO A 63 -16.81 -2.17 -8.54
CA PRO A 63 -16.73 -1.53 -7.22
C PRO A 63 -15.83 -0.30 -7.29
N ASN A 64 -15.92 0.56 -6.28
CA ASN A 64 -14.92 1.62 -6.11
C ASN A 64 -13.55 1.00 -5.85
N LEU A 65 -12.52 1.48 -6.56
CA LEU A 65 -11.14 1.01 -6.44
C LEU A 65 -10.20 2.08 -5.85
N ARG A 66 -10.74 3.21 -5.39
CA ARG A 66 -9.96 4.35 -4.89
C ARG A 66 -10.50 4.88 -3.57
N PHE A 67 -9.61 5.22 -2.64
CA PHE A 67 -9.96 6.01 -1.46
C PHE A 67 -8.80 6.95 -1.10
N SER A 68 -9.08 8.14 -0.58
CA SER A 68 -8.02 9.07 -0.15
C SER A 68 -7.82 9.02 1.35
N PHE A 69 -6.57 8.95 1.84
CA PHE A 69 -6.30 9.14 3.27
C PHE A 69 -6.76 10.52 3.78
N SER A 70 -6.91 11.51 2.91
CA SER A 70 -7.44 12.83 3.28
C SER A 70 -8.92 12.80 3.68
N ASP A 71 -9.66 11.75 3.29
CA ASP A 71 -11.05 11.53 3.69
C ASP A 71 -11.17 10.62 4.94
N ALA A 72 -10.04 10.11 5.47
CA ALA A 72 -10.03 9.24 6.65
C ALA A 72 -10.04 10.02 7.98
N HIS A 73 -10.59 9.40 9.03
CA HIS A 73 -10.56 9.97 10.37
C HIS A 73 -9.14 10.01 10.93
N VAL A 74 -8.75 11.15 11.52
CA VAL A 74 -7.44 11.34 12.17
C VAL A 74 -7.57 11.20 13.68
N ARG A 75 -6.92 10.17 14.22
CA ARG A 75 -6.70 9.98 15.67
C ARG A 75 -5.42 10.69 16.07
N LYS A 76 -5.49 11.53 17.10
CA LYS A 76 -4.35 12.32 17.60
C LYS A 76 -3.84 11.74 18.92
N GLY A 77 -2.52 11.67 19.05
CA GLY A 77 -1.80 11.40 20.28
C GLY A 77 -0.94 12.59 20.68
N SER A 78 -0.32 12.55 21.88
CA SER A 78 0.52 13.67 22.34
C SER A 78 1.85 13.77 21.62
N GLY A 79 2.27 12.71 20.92
CA GLY A 79 3.51 12.66 20.13
C GLY A 79 3.30 12.38 18.64
N GLY A 80 2.09 12.60 18.10
CA GLY A 80 1.80 12.32 16.70
C GLY A 80 0.33 12.13 16.35
N TRP A 81 0.07 11.55 15.19
CA TRP A 81 -1.27 11.21 14.72
C TRP A 81 -1.25 9.97 13.84
N THR A 82 -2.43 9.39 13.64
CA THR A 82 -2.65 8.26 12.75
C THR A 82 -4.01 8.33 12.07
N ARG A 83 -4.14 7.70 10.90
CA ARG A 83 -5.38 7.52 10.14
C ARG A 83 -5.29 6.24 9.33
N GLN A 84 -6.42 5.60 9.06
CA GLN A 84 -6.46 4.30 8.40
C GLN A 84 -7.43 4.28 7.20
N VAL A 85 -7.06 3.50 6.18
CA VAL A 85 -7.92 3.11 5.06
C VAL A 85 -7.97 1.59 5.06
N THR A 86 -9.10 1.07 5.49
CA THR A 86 -9.34 -0.37 5.66
C THR A 86 -10.44 -0.83 4.71
N GLN A 87 -10.85 -2.09 4.82
CA GLN A 87 -12.04 -2.59 4.11
C GLN A 87 -13.30 -1.76 4.44
N ARG A 88 -13.36 -1.08 5.59
CA ARG A 88 -14.51 -0.22 5.95
C ARG A 88 -14.62 1.01 5.05
N GLU A 89 -13.49 1.57 4.64
CA GLU A 89 -13.40 2.74 3.77
C GLU A 89 -13.41 2.32 2.29
N LEU A 90 -12.66 1.27 1.95
CA LEU A 90 -12.53 0.73 0.61
C LEU A 90 -12.93 -0.76 0.59
N GLY A 91 -14.23 -1.03 0.42
CA GLY A 91 -14.84 -2.36 0.57
C GLY A 91 -14.23 -3.50 -0.26
N ILE A 92 -13.55 -3.18 -1.38
CA ILE A 92 -12.86 -4.16 -2.23
C ILE A 92 -11.50 -4.60 -1.64
N SER A 93 -10.92 -3.79 -0.75
CA SER A 93 -9.60 -3.98 -0.16
C SER A 93 -9.63 -5.01 0.97
N THR A 94 -9.80 -6.29 0.61
CA THR A 94 -9.99 -7.37 1.60
C THR A 94 -8.69 -7.99 2.10
N THR A 95 -7.61 -7.91 1.32
CA THR A 95 -6.34 -8.58 1.62
C THR A 95 -5.37 -7.70 2.38
N ILE A 96 -5.39 -6.39 2.15
CA ILE A 96 -4.49 -5.42 2.77
C ILE A 96 -5.29 -4.21 3.29
N ALA A 97 -4.91 -3.69 4.44
CA ALA A 97 -5.35 -2.40 4.98
C ALA A 97 -4.14 -1.47 5.17
N GLY A 98 -4.34 -0.17 4.95
CA GLY A 98 -3.30 0.84 5.07
C GLY A 98 -3.49 1.74 6.29
N VAL A 99 -2.39 2.10 6.95
CA VAL A 99 -2.34 3.14 7.98
C VAL A 99 -1.29 4.16 7.58
N ASP A 100 -1.63 5.43 7.69
CA ASP A 100 -0.72 6.55 7.55
C ASP A 100 -0.50 7.17 8.93
N MET A 101 0.75 7.16 9.39
CA MET A 101 1.11 7.54 10.74
C MET A 101 2.27 8.52 10.76
N ARG A 102 2.15 9.50 11.65
CA ARG A 102 3.15 10.53 11.93
C ARG A 102 3.52 10.49 13.41
N LEU A 103 4.83 10.48 13.68
CA LEU A 103 5.40 10.61 15.02
C LEU A 103 6.33 11.82 15.08
N ASP A 104 6.15 12.68 16.08
CA ASP A 104 7.00 13.86 16.32
C ASP A 104 8.42 13.47 16.73
N ASN A 105 9.31 14.45 16.80
CA ASN A 105 10.65 14.24 17.36
C ASN A 105 10.55 13.64 18.77
N GLY A 106 11.04 12.41 18.93
CA GLY A 106 10.94 11.64 20.17
C GLY A 106 9.56 11.04 20.46
N GLY A 107 8.55 11.33 19.63
CA GLY A 107 7.22 10.71 19.69
C GLY A 107 7.31 9.20 19.52
N ILE A 108 6.56 8.46 20.35
CA ILE A 108 6.62 7.00 20.44
C ILE A 108 5.28 6.44 20.01
N ARG A 109 5.30 5.51 19.07
CA ARG A 109 4.26 4.49 18.92
C ARG A 109 4.58 3.38 19.93
N GLU A 110 3.63 3.12 20.81
CA GLU A 110 3.80 2.21 21.96
C GLU A 110 4.43 0.86 21.60
N LEU A 111 5.06 0.21 22.58
CA LEU A 111 5.34 -1.22 22.49
C LEU A 111 4.03 -2.00 22.33
N HIS A 112 3.91 -2.72 21.22
CA HIS A 112 2.69 -3.46 20.90
C HIS A 112 2.97 -4.65 19.99
N TRP A 113 1.94 -5.46 19.75
CA TRP A 113 1.90 -6.47 18.70
C TRP A 113 0.49 -6.60 18.12
N HIS A 114 0.35 -7.35 17.03
CA HIS A 114 -0.93 -7.64 16.37
C HIS A 114 -0.85 -8.99 15.64
N LYS A 115 -1.97 -9.46 15.10
CA LYS A 115 -2.07 -10.80 14.45
C LYS A 115 -1.55 -10.75 13.01
N GLU A 116 -1.63 -9.59 12.40
CA GLU A 116 -1.31 -9.32 11.01
C GLU A 116 0.21 -9.20 10.83
N GLY A 117 0.70 -9.50 9.64
CA GLY A 117 2.02 -9.05 9.22
C GLY A 117 1.96 -7.55 8.90
N GLU A 118 2.91 -6.78 9.41
CA GLU A 118 3.03 -5.34 9.15
C GLU A 118 4.23 -5.11 8.23
N TRP A 119 3.98 -4.54 7.06
CA TRP A 119 5.00 -4.00 6.16
C TRP A 119 4.94 -2.49 6.20
N ALA A 120 6.07 -1.79 6.06
CA ALA A 120 6.05 -0.33 6.04
C ALA A 120 7.02 0.29 5.04
N TYR A 121 6.72 1.53 4.68
CA TYR A 121 7.56 2.41 3.88
C TYR A 121 7.71 3.77 4.58
N MET A 122 8.96 4.19 4.81
CA MET A 122 9.26 5.51 5.37
C MET A 122 8.98 6.62 4.35
N LEU A 123 7.99 7.47 4.60
CA LEU A 123 7.58 8.58 3.73
C LEU A 123 8.41 9.83 3.99
N TYR A 124 8.63 10.16 5.26
CA TYR A 124 9.31 11.38 5.69
C TYR A 124 10.15 11.14 6.95
N GLY A 125 11.27 11.87 7.05
CA GLY A 125 12.07 11.93 8.27
C GLY A 125 12.77 10.62 8.62
N ASN A 126 12.90 10.36 9.92
CA ASN A 126 13.66 9.23 10.44
C ASN A 126 12.96 8.59 11.64
N ALA A 127 13.03 7.27 11.74
CA ALA A 127 12.47 6.51 12.84
C ALA A 127 13.48 5.49 13.38
N ARG A 128 13.37 5.18 14.67
CA ARG A 128 13.98 4.00 15.28
C ARG A 128 12.91 2.95 15.49
N ILE A 129 13.16 1.74 15.05
CA ILE A 129 12.29 0.60 15.34
C ILE A 129 12.96 -0.37 16.32
N THR A 130 12.15 -1.07 17.08
CA THR A 130 12.58 -2.23 17.87
C THR A 130 11.74 -3.45 17.54
N ALA A 131 12.28 -4.65 17.66
CA ALA A 131 11.53 -5.90 17.55
C ALA A 131 12.15 -7.00 18.44
N LEU A 132 11.35 -8.00 18.83
CA LEU A 132 11.81 -9.19 19.52
C LEU A 132 11.34 -10.45 18.80
N ASP A 133 12.26 -11.28 18.32
CA ASP A 133 11.91 -12.54 17.66
C ASP A 133 11.45 -13.62 18.65
N ALA A 134 10.79 -14.65 18.12
CA ALA A 134 10.27 -15.78 18.91
C ALA A 134 11.37 -16.63 19.59
N GLN A 135 12.64 -16.43 19.24
CA GLN A 135 13.80 -17.05 19.88
C GLN A 135 14.46 -16.13 20.93
N GLY A 136 13.77 -15.05 21.32
CA GLY A 136 14.22 -14.07 22.31
C GLY A 136 15.33 -13.14 21.80
N GLY A 137 15.49 -13.04 20.49
CA GLY A 137 16.48 -12.20 19.83
C GLY A 137 15.98 -10.76 19.66
N TRP A 138 16.68 -9.78 20.22
CA TRP A 138 16.33 -8.36 20.05
C TRP A 138 16.88 -7.80 18.73
N PHE A 139 16.14 -6.88 18.12
CA PHE A 139 16.52 -6.11 16.95
C PHE A 139 16.22 -4.63 17.17
N VAL A 140 17.13 -3.75 16.75
CA VAL A 140 16.95 -2.29 16.74
C VAL A 140 17.65 -1.73 15.49
N ASP A 141 16.98 -0.85 14.76
CA ASP A 141 17.57 -0.16 13.62
C ASP A 141 17.00 1.25 13.43
N ASP A 142 17.78 2.10 12.77
CA ASP A 142 17.36 3.45 12.36
C ASP A 142 17.05 3.47 10.86
N LEU A 143 15.92 4.05 10.51
CA LEU A 143 15.39 4.11 9.14
C LEU A 143 15.23 5.56 8.69
N GLY A 144 15.37 5.78 7.38
CA GLY A 144 15.08 7.04 6.71
C GLY A 144 14.15 6.83 5.52
N VAL A 145 13.85 7.93 4.83
CA VAL A 145 12.94 7.94 3.66
C VAL A 145 13.29 6.84 2.65
N GLY A 146 12.28 6.05 2.30
CA GLY A 146 12.39 4.94 1.35
C GLY A 146 13.00 3.65 1.89
N ASP A 147 13.31 3.60 3.18
CA ASP A 147 13.58 2.34 3.87
C ASP A 147 12.26 1.66 4.26
N LEU A 148 12.33 0.34 4.41
CA LEU A 148 11.21 -0.52 4.77
C LEU A 148 11.46 -1.18 6.12
N TRP A 149 10.38 -1.59 6.77
CA TRP A 149 10.42 -2.68 7.74
C TRP A 149 9.34 -3.72 7.45
N TYR A 150 9.51 -4.89 8.05
CA TYR A 150 8.47 -5.90 8.11
C TYR A 150 8.50 -6.60 9.46
N PHE A 151 7.38 -6.58 10.18
CA PHE A 151 7.16 -7.35 11.39
C PHE A 151 6.25 -8.55 11.10
N PRO A 152 6.74 -9.79 11.26
CA PRO A 152 5.91 -10.97 11.15
C PRO A 152 4.75 -10.97 12.16
N PRO A 153 3.65 -11.69 11.87
CA PRO A 153 2.54 -11.91 12.79
C PRO A 153 2.99 -12.20 14.23
N GLY A 154 2.49 -11.39 15.18
CA GLY A 154 2.74 -11.57 16.62
C GLY A 154 4.13 -11.16 17.11
N VAL A 155 5.02 -10.63 16.25
CA VAL A 155 6.31 -10.09 16.70
C VAL A 155 6.09 -8.72 17.36
N PRO A 156 6.40 -8.56 18.67
CA PRO A 156 6.24 -7.28 19.33
C PRO A 156 7.32 -6.30 18.88
N HIS A 157 6.93 -5.04 18.76
CA HIS A 157 7.77 -3.98 18.23
C HIS A 157 7.37 -2.60 18.80
N SER A 158 8.18 -1.60 18.48
CA SER A 158 7.87 -0.18 18.73
C SER A 158 8.50 0.69 17.65
N ILE A 159 8.00 1.93 17.53
CA ILE A 159 8.50 2.91 16.58
C ILE A 159 8.69 4.24 17.33
N GLN A 160 9.79 4.92 17.09
CA GLN A 160 10.07 6.21 17.70
C GLN A 160 10.61 7.20 16.67
N GLY A 161 10.02 8.39 16.60
CA GLY A 161 10.47 9.47 15.72
C GLY A 161 11.84 10.01 16.12
N LEU A 162 12.70 10.22 15.12
CA LEU A 162 14.08 10.71 15.26
C LEU A 162 14.27 12.05 14.54
N GLY A 163 15.49 12.60 14.67
CA GLY A 163 15.86 13.83 13.99
C GLY A 163 15.15 15.05 14.55
N PRO A 164 15.24 16.22 13.89
CA PRO A 164 14.67 17.45 14.43
C PRO A 164 13.13 17.46 14.43
N ASP A 165 12.49 16.68 13.54
CA ASP A 165 11.06 16.79 13.25
C ASP A 165 10.27 15.48 13.42
N GLY A 166 10.93 14.32 13.51
CA GLY A 166 10.27 13.01 13.62
C GLY A 166 10.15 12.29 12.27
N CYS A 167 9.04 11.59 12.05
CA CYS A 167 8.82 10.75 10.87
C CYS A 167 7.36 10.57 10.50
N GLU A 168 7.10 10.37 9.21
CA GLU A 168 5.83 9.91 8.64
C GLU A 168 6.08 8.65 7.83
N PHE A 169 5.18 7.68 7.91
CA PHE A 169 5.34 6.39 7.26
C PHE A 169 4.00 5.74 6.95
N LEU A 170 3.99 4.96 5.88
CA LEU A 170 2.88 4.10 5.51
C LEU A 170 3.09 2.72 6.14
N LEU A 171 2.06 2.19 6.80
CA LEU A 171 1.95 0.80 7.21
C LEU A 171 0.93 0.08 6.34
N ALA A 172 1.22 -1.17 5.99
CA ALA A 172 0.33 -2.08 5.30
C ALA A 172 0.21 -3.37 6.10
N PHE A 173 -1.01 -3.71 6.48
CA PHE A 173 -1.33 -4.90 7.24
C PHE A 173 -1.95 -5.94 6.31
N ASP A 174 -1.52 -7.20 6.40
CA ASP A 174 -1.97 -8.29 5.54
C ASP A 174 -3.40 -8.82 5.83
N ASN A 175 -4.30 -7.93 6.26
CA ASN A 175 -5.72 -8.18 6.47
C ASN A 175 -6.52 -6.88 6.27
N GLY A 176 -7.45 -6.86 5.31
CA GLY A 176 -8.32 -5.71 5.06
C GLY A 176 -9.21 -5.32 6.25
N ASN A 177 -9.49 -6.26 7.17
CA ASN A 177 -10.28 -6.01 8.38
C ASN A 177 -9.44 -5.49 9.56
N PHE A 178 -8.16 -5.15 9.35
CA PHE A 178 -7.35 -4.54 10.38
C PHE A 178 -8.04 -3.31 10.98
N ASP A 179 -7.75 -3.07 12.25
CA ASP A 179 -8.16 -1.86 12.95
C ASP A 179 -7.04 -1.48 13.91
N GLU A 180 -6.52 -0.28 13.74
CA GLU A 180 -5.40 0.24 14.52
C GLU A 180 -5.71 0.33 16.02
N ASP A 181 -7.00 0.46 16.35
CA ASP A 181 -7.51 0.47 17.72
C ASP A 181 -7.57 -0.93 18.35
N SER A 182 -7.35 -1.99 17.56
CA SER A 182 -7.40 -3.40 18.00
C SER A 182 -6.03 -4.05 18.19
N THR A 183 -4.96 -3.24 18.24
CA THR A 183 -3.61 -3.72 18.55
C THR A 183 -3.47 -4.10 20.03
N PHE A 184 -2.57 -5.04 20.34
CA PHE A 184 -2.29 -5.43 21.72
C PHE A 184 -1.21 -4.52 22.31
N LEU A 185 -1.63 -3.54 23.10
CA LEU A 185 -0.75 -2.54 23.72
C LEU A 185 -0.14 -3.06 25.03
N LEU A 186 1.12 -2.72 25.30
CA LEU A 186 1.81 -3.13 26.53
C LEU A 186 1.12 -2.57 27.78
N SER A 187 0.83 -1.27 27.80
CA SER A 187 0.18 -0.55 28.90
C SER A 187 -1.24 -1.09 29.15
N ASP A 188 -1.99 -1.37 28.08
CA ASP A 188 -3.33 -1.94 28.18
C ASP A 188 -3.30 -3.34 28.78
N TRP A 189 -2.37 -4.18 28.31
CA TRP A 189 -2.22 -5.52 28.87
C TRP A 189 -1.84 -5.49 30.35
N PHE A 190 -0.85 -4.67 30.73
CA PHE A 190 -0.46 -4.50 32.13
C PHE A 190 -1.64 -4.05 33.00
N LYS A 191 -2.50 -3.17 32.51
CA LYS A 191 -3.67 -2.67 33.24
C LYS A 191 -4.75 -3.73 33.46
N HIS A 192 -4.75 -4.77 32.63
CA HIS A 192 -5.73 -5.86 32.65
C HIS A 192 -5.16 -7.18 33.22
N ILE A 193 -3.99 -7.14 33.87
CA ILE A 193 -3.44 -8.28 34.63
C ILE A 193 -3.54 -7.96 36.13
N PRO A 194 -4.01 -8.91 36.97
CA PRO A 194 -4.01 -8.72 38.42
C PRO A 194 -2.59 -8.40 38.95
N PRO A 195 -2.42 -7.37 39.82
CA PRO A 195 -1.10 -6.97 40.33
C PRO A 195 -0.27 -8.09 40.93
N GLU A 196 -0.89 -9.07 41.59
CA GLU A 196 -0.23 -10.24 42.17
C GLU A 196 0.33 -11.21 41.12
N VAL A 197 -0.28 -11.27 39.93
CA VAL A 197 0.22 -12.06 38.81
C VAL A 197 1.43 -11.36 38.18
N LEU A 198 1.37 -10.04 38.00
CA LEU A 198 2.54 -9.24 37.56
C LEU A 198 3.69 -9.37 38.57
N ALA A 199 3.41 -9.22 39.87
CA ALA A 199 4.37 -9.39 40.95
C ALA A 199 5.09 -10.73 40.88
N LYS A 200 4.32 -11.81 40.70
CA LYS A 200 4.86 -13.15 40.55
C LYS A 200 5.72 -13.30 39.29
N ASN A 201 5.29 -12.73 38.16
CA ASN A 201 6.02 -12.79 36.90
C ASN A 201 7.38 -12.07 36.97
N PHE A 202 7.41 -10.89 37.60
CA PHE A 202 8.61 -10.04 37.67
C PHE A 202 9.45 -10.25 38.93
N GLY A 203 8.98 -11.04 39.91
CA GLY A 203 9.69 -11.30 41.16
C GLY A 203 9.80 -10.06 42.06
N VAL A 204 8.80 -9.19 42.04
CA VAL A 204 8.75 -7.91 42.79
C VAL A 204 7.46 -7.80 43.62
N SER A 205 7.32 -6.75 44.45
CA SER A 205 6.07 -6.50 45.20
C SER A 205 4.92 -6.11 44.27
N ALA A 206 3.70 -6.55 44.60
CA ALA A 206 2.48 -6.16 43.90
C ALA A 206 2.19 -4.65 43.97
N ASP A 207 2.65 -3.99 45.03
CA ASP A 207 2.44 -2.54 45.21
C ASP A 207 3.06 -1.70 44.08
N LEU A 208 4.07 -2.24 43.38
CA LEU A 208 4.70 -1.58 42.23
C LEU A 208 3.70 -1.33 41.09
N PHE A 209 2.66 -2.17 40.98
CA PHE A 209 1.66 -2.12 39.91
C PHE A 209 0.37 -1.39 40.31
N ASN A 210 0.33 -0.74 41.49
CA ASN A 210 -0.84 0.04 41.93
C ASN A 210 -1.01 1.34 41.13
N HIS A 211 0.03 1.80 40.44
CA HIS A 211 0.06 3.04 39.67
C HIS A 211 0.61 2.80 38.26
N LEU A 212 -0.23 2.19 37.42
CA LEU A 212 0.06 1.99 35.99
C LEU A 212 -0.47 3.15 35.14
N PRO A 213 0.18 3.47 34.00
CA PRO A 213 -0.26 4.53 33.11
C PRO A 213 -1.65 4.25 32.51
N SER A 214 -2.23 5.26 31.87
CA SER A 214 -3.47 5.09 31.10
C SER A 214 -3.15 4.61 29.68
N PRO A 215 -3.74 3.50 29.20
CA PRO A 215 -3.47 3.03 27.83
C PRO A 215 -3.89 4.04 26.76
N ALA A 216 -4.93 4.83 27.05
CA ALA A 216 -5.36 5.91 26.16
C ALA A 216 -4.31 7.03 26.00
N GLU A 217 -3.41 7.20 26.98
CA GLU A 217 -2.36 8.21 26.96
C GLU A 217 -1.06 7.69 26.34
N GLU A 218 -0.88 6.36 26.24
CA GLU A 218 0.38 5.69 25.85
C GLU A 218 0.37 5.14 24.42
N TYR A 219 -0.76 5.19 23.69
CA TYR A 219 -0.85 4.66 22.33
C TYR A 219 0.14 5.31 21.34
N ILE A 220 0.05 6.64 21.22
CA ILE A 220 1.02 7.52 20.57
C ILE A 220 1.26 8.67 21.55
N PHE A 221 2.48 8.76 22.06
CA PHE A 221 2.80 9.68 23.14
C PHE A 221 4.13 10.41 22.94
N ALA A 222 4.22 11.61 23.50
CA ALA A 222 5.45 12.37 23.49
C ALA A 222 6.51 11.69 24.37
N GLY A 223 7.60 11.26 23.76
CA GLY A 223 8.77 10.71 24.43
C GLY A 223 9.99 11.61 24.32
N GLN A 224 11.11 11.15 24.86
CA GLN A 224 12.42 11.77 24.63
C GLN A 224 13.12 11.06 23.49
N ALA A 225 13.64 11.82 22.52
CA ALA A 225 14.42 11.26 21.42
C ALA A 225 15.59 10.41 21.95
N PRO A 226 15.79 9.20 21.42
CA PRO A 226 16.79 8.29 21.94
C PRO A 226 18.20 8.83 21.63
N GLN A 227 19.09 8.74 22.62
CA GLN A 227 20.47 9.18 22.48
C GLN A 227 21.35 8.07 21.89
N GLY A 228 22.24 8.42 20.96
CA GLY A 228 23.21 7.49 20.38
C GLY A 228 22.65 6.53 19.33
N PRO A 229 23.51 5.68 18.73
CA PRO A 229 23.14 4.80 17.62
C PRO A 229 22.25 3.62 18.08
N ALA A 230 21.40 3.13 17.16
CA ALA A 230 20.48 2.00 17.39
C ALA A 230 21.11 0.78 18.08
N GLY A 231 22.36 0.46 17.73
CA GLY A 231 23.06 -0.75 18.21
C GLY A 231 23.48 -0.77 19.70
N ALA A 232 23.28 0.31 20.45
CA ALA A 232 23.72 0.41 21.84
C ALA A 232 22.70 -0.07 22.90
N ALA A 233 21.50 -0.48 22.48
CA ALA A 233 20.31 -0.39 23.33
C ALA A 233 20.12 -1.54 24.36
N VAL A 234 20.52 -2.77 24.09
CA VAL A 234 20.22 -3.92 24.98
C VAL A 234 21.49 -4.63 25.45
N LYS A 235 21.85 -4.43 26.72
CA LYS A 235 22.99 -5.15 27.36
C LYS A 235 22.58 -6.55 27.78
N GLY A 236 23.37 -7.56 27.41
CA GLY A 236 23.23 -8.94 27.89
C GLY A 236 22.13 -9.79 27.21
N GLY A 237 21.27 -9.20 26.40
CA GLY A 237 20.26 -9.93 25.62
C GLY A 237 20.84 -10.56 24.35
N LYS A 238 20.26 -11.67 23.91
CA LYS A 238 20.57 -12.31 22.63
C LYS A 238 20.13 -11.39 21.49
N LYS A 239 21.01 -11.06 20.54
CA LYS A 239 20.64 -10.32 19.32
C LYS A 239 19.94 -11.25 18.33
N SER A 240 18.91 -10.75 17.64
CA SER A 240 18.23 -11.48 16.59
C SER A 240 19.18 -11.80 15.42
N THR A 241 19.00 -12.97 14.82
CA THR A 241 19.62 -13.32 13.53
C THR A 241 18.77 -12.89 12.34
N LEU A 242 17.53 -12.46 12.58
CA LEU A 242 16.64 -11.91 11.58
C LEU A 242 16.93 -10.41 11.40
N THR A 243 16.71 -9.91 10.19
CA THR A 243 16.77 -8.49 9.88
C THR A 243 15.37 -8.04 9.52
N PHE A 244 14.83 -7.09 10.29
CA PHE A 244 13.45 -6.61 10.15
C PHE A 244 13.36 -5.31 9.35
N SER A 245 14.48 -4.76 8.88
CA SER A 245 14.55 -3.56 8.02
C SER A 245 15.15 -3.88 6.66
N HIS A 246 14.85 -3.05 5.67
CA HIS A 246 15.38 -3.20 4.31
C HIS A 246 15.55 -1.84 3.62
N LYS A 247 16.62 -1.65 2.85
CA LYS A 247 16.95 -0.37 2.20
C LYS A 247 16.48 -0.39 0.73
N MET A 248 15.18 -0.18 0.49
CA MET A 248 14.58 -0.34 -0.85
C MET A 248 15.20 0.60 -1.87
N LEU A 249 15.38 1.88 -1.56
CA LEU A 249 15.98 2.84 -2.50
C LEU A 249 17.46 2.57 -2.82
N ALA A 250 18.16 1.79 -1.99
CA ALA A 250 19.53 1.36 -2.22
C ALA A 250 19.64 0.15 -3.16
N GLN A 251 18.52 -0.51 -3.50
CA GLN A 251 18.49 -1.55 -4.52
C GLN A 251 18.84 -0.95 -5.89
N THR A 252 19.47 -1.77 -6.74
CA THR A 252 19.60 -1.42 -8.16
C THR A 252 18.22 -1.54 -8.82
N PRO A 253 17.64 -0.45 -9.35
CA PRO A 253 16.35 -0.52 -10.01
C PRO A 253 16.47 -1.14 -11.41
N LEU A 254 15.38 -1.75 -11.88
CA LEU A 254 15.18 -1.90 -13.31
C LEU A 254 14.93 -0.50 -13.89
N THR A 255 15.82 -0.02 -14.74
CA THR A 255 15.75 1.33 -15.34
C THR A 255 15.34 1.22 -16.80
N LEU A 256 14.26 1.90 -17.17
CA LEU A 256 13.71 1.96 -18.53
C LEU A 256 13.62 3.43 -19.00
N PRO A 257 13.47 3.71 -20.30
CA PRO A 257 13.37 5.09 -20.79
C PRO A 257 12.25 5.92 -20.16
N GLY A 258 11.15 5.27 -19.77
CA GLY A 258 9.99 5.93 -19.14
C GLY A 258 10.01 5.95 -17.61
N GLY A 259 10.99 5.32 -16.94
CA GLY A 259 10.93 5.21 -15.48
C GLY A 259 11.76 4.10 -14.84
N LYS A 260 11.44 3.78 -13.59
CA LYS A 260 12.17 2.82 -12.77
C LYS A 260 11.23 1.92 -11.98
N VAL A 261 11.67 0.69 -11.74
CA VAL A 261 10.98 -0.27 -10.87
C VAL A 261 11.96 -0.88 -9.89
N ARG A 262 11.60 -0.95 -8.61
CA ARG A 262 12.31 -1.69 -7.57
C ARG A 262 11.37 -2.68 -6.92
N ILE A 263 11.74 -3.95 -6.91
CA ILE A 263 10.93 -5.02 -6.32
C ILE A 263 11.57 -5.46 -5.01
N THR A 264 10.76 -5.51 -3.95
CA THR A 264 11.13 -6.10 -2.66
C THR A 264 10.14 -7.19 -2.30
N ASP A 265 10.63 -8.41 -2.16
CA ASP A 265 9.83 -9.56 -1.76
C ASP A 265 10.66 -10.50 -0.87
N SER A 266 10.15 -11.70 -0.57
CA SER A 266 10.86 -12.61 0.33
C SER A 266 12.17 -13.18 -0.23
N GLY A 267 12.46 -12.98 -1.52
CA GLY A 267 13.72 -13.36 -2.16
C GLY A 267 14.88 -12.42 -1.81
N ASN A 268 14.61 -11.15 -1.54
CA ASN A 268 15.62 -10.15 -1.18
C ASN A 268 15.40 -9.45 0.17
N PHE A 269 14.21 -9.58 0.76
CA PHE A 269 13.88 -9.20 2.13
C PHE A 269 13.26 -10.41 2.86
N PRO A 270 14.09 -11.36 3.34
CA PRO A 270 13.63 -12.71 3.67
C PRO A 270 12.56 -12.84 4.76
N VAL A 271 12.45 -11.88 5.67
CA VAL A 271 11.43 -11.89 6.72
C VAL A 271 10.05 -11.53 6.19
N SER A 272 9.95 -10.80 5.07
CA SER A 272 8.69 -10.35 4.49
C SER A 272 8.01 -11.49 3.72
N LYS A 273 7.31 -12.35 4.47
CA LYS A 273 6.71 -13.60 3.95
C LYS A 273 5.26 -13.46 3.51
N THR A 274 4.60 -12.36 3.85
CA THR A 274 3.18 -12.17 3.52
C THR A 274 2.91 -10.91 2.71
N ILE A 275 3.90 -10.05 2.51
CA ILE A 275 3.79 -8.86 1.67
C ILE A 275 4.98 -8.80 0.71
N ALA A 276 4.69 -8.77 -0.59
CA ALA A 276 5.63 -8.40 -1.63
C ALA A 276 5.28 -6.98 -2.10
N ALA A 277 6.28 -6.22 -2.54
CA ALA A 277 6.09 -4.84 -2.94
C ALA A 277 6.93 -4.45 -4.16
N ALA A 278 6.43 -3.50 -4.95
CA ALA A 278 7.20 -2.79 -5.95
C ALA A 278 7.06 -1.27 -5.75
N LEU A 279 8.16 -0.53 -5.92
CA LEU A 279 8.14 0.92 -6.07
C LEU A 279 8.30 1.22 -7.55
N VAL A 280 7.28 1.84 -8.12
CA VAL A 280 7.24 2.24 -9.52
C VAL A 280 7.38 3.76 -9.61
N GLU A 281 8.23 4.20 -10.53
CA GLU A 281 8.46 5.61 -10.83
C GLU A 281 8.22 5.80 -12.32
N LEU A 282 7.23 6.62 -12.69
CA LEU A 282 6.86 6.92 -14.08
C LEU A 282 7.18 8.39 -14.38
N GLU A 283 8.05 8.62 -15.37
CA GLU A 283 8.31 9.96 -15.89
C GLU A 283 7.05 10.55 -16.55
N PRO A 284 6.97 11.88 -16.74
CA PRO A 284 5.86 12.49 -17.49
C PRO A 284 5.68 11.86 -18.87
N GLY A 285 4.44 11.48 -19.18
CA GLY A 285 4.04 10.78 -20.41
C GLY A 285 4.43 9.30 -20.47
N ALA A 286 4.97 8.72 -19.40
CA ALA A 286 5.23 7.29 -19.30
C ALA A 286 4.05 6.54 -18.65
N MET A 287 4.03 5.22 -18.82
CA MET A 287 2.97 4.35 -18.34
C MET A 287 3.55 3.03 -17.81
N ARG A 288 3.03 2.54 -16.68
CA ARG A 288 3.13 1.13 -16.27
C ARG A 288 2.33 0.30 -17.28
N GLU A 289 3.00 -0.57 -18.02
CA GLU A 289 2.42 -1.25 -19.18
C GLU A 289 1.14 -2.05 -18.86
N LEU A 290 0.40 -2.45 -19.89
CA LEU A 290 -0.76 -3.34 -19.74
C LEU A 290 -0.32 -4.71 -19.19
N HIS A 291 -0.81 -5.06 -18.01
CA HIS A 291 -0.44 -6.30 -17.33
C HIS A 291 -1.53 -6.77 -16.36
N TRP A 292 -1.30 -7.91 -15.72
CA TRP A 292 -2.06 -8.38 -14.56
C TRP A 292 -1.17 -9.21 -13.64
N HIS A 293 -1.64 -9.41 -12.41
CA HIS A 293 -0.95 -10.22 -11.41
C HIS A 293 -1.58 -11.62 -11.31
N PRO A 294 -0.80 -12.71 -11.47
CA PRO A 294 -1.31 -14.08 -11.47
C PRO A 294 -1.35 -14.73 -10.07
N ASN A 295 -0.99 -14.02 -9.01
CA ASN A 295 -0.82 -14.57 -7.66
C ASN A 295 -1.75 -13.97 -6.60
N ASN A 296 -2.06 -12.66 -6.65
CA ASN A 296 -2.89 -12.01 -5.64
C ASN A 296 -3.53 -10.72 -6.18
N ASP A 297 -4.37 -10.09 -5.35
CA ASP A 297 -4.79 -8.71 -5.53
C ASP A 297 -3.61 -7.75 -5.35
N GLU A 298 -3.68 -6.60 -6.01
CA GLU A 298 -2.75 -5.49 -5.83
C GLU A 298 -3.40 -4.39 -4.99
N TRP A 299 -2.70 -3.97 -3.94
CA TRP A 299 -3.03 -2.81 -3.14
C TRP A 299 -2.02 -1.70 -3.45
N GLN A 300 -2.50 -0.48 -3.70
CA GLN A 300 -1.65 0.61 -4.16
C GLN A 300 -1.61 1.77 -3.17
N TYR A 301 -0.48 2.46 -3.08
CA TYR A 301 -0.39 3.77 -2.45
C TYR A 301 0.39 4.75 -3.32
N TYR A 302 -0.20 5.90 -3.59
CA TYR A 302 0.37 6.93 -4.45
C TYR A 302 1.17 7.93 -3.61
N LEU A 303 2.49 7.94 -3.82
CA LEU A 303 3.44 8.74 -3.05
C LEU A 303 3.49 10.19 -3.53
N GLU A 304 3.55 10.38 -4.85
CA GLU A 304 3.66 11.69 -5.49
C GLU A 304 3.11 11.66 -6.92
N GLY A 305 2.86 12.85 -7.48
CA GLY A 305 2.38 13.02 -8.84
C GLY A 305 0.87 12.74 -8.98
N GLN A 306 0.45 12.58 -10.23
CA GLN A 306 -0.92 12.28 -10.62
C GLN A 306 -0.94 11.33 -11.81
N GLY A 307 -1.94 10.46 -11.85
CA GLY A 307 -2.10 9.51 -12.93
C GLY A 307 -3.52 8.98 -13.02
N ARG A 308 -3.74 8.07 -13.96
CA ARG A 308 -4.98 7.31 -14.07
C ARG A 308 -4.68 5.83 -14.23
N MET A 309 -5.60 5.00 -13.74
CA MET A 309 -5.55 3.55 -13.91
C MET A 309 -6.83 3.08 -14.58
N GLY A 310 -6.68 2.38 -15.70
CA GLY A 310 -7.78 1.62 -16.31
C GLY A 310 -7.76 0.18 -15.82
N VAL A 311 -8.90 -0.34 -15.35
CA VAL A 311 -9.03 -1.73 -14.87
C VAL A 311 -10.07 -2.47 -15.69
N PHE A 312 -9.69 -3.64 -16.21
CA PHE A 312 -10.54 -4.58 -16.94
C PHE A 312 -10.93 -5.76 -16.03
N ALA A 313 -12.23 -5.88 -15.78
CA ALA A 313 -12.83 -6.82 -14.82
C ALA A 313 -13.54 -8.02 -15.50
N SER A 314 -13.09 -8.41 -16.70
CA SER A 314 -13.70 -9.45 -17.55
C SER A 314 -15.12 -9.12 -18.05
N SER A 315 -15.63 -9.94 -18.97
CA SER A 315 -17.01 -9.83 -19.49
C SER A 315 -17.36 -8.45 -20.06
N GLY A 316 -16.37 -7.74 -20.61
CA GLY A 316 -16.54 -6.38 -21.13
C GLY A 316 -16.69 -5.30 -20.06
N GLN A 317 -16.38 -5.59 -18.80
CA GLN A 317 -16.44 -4.58 -17.73
C GLN A 317 -15.09 -3.87 -17.61
N ALA A 318 -15.10 -2.56 -17.65
CA ALA A 318 -13.92 -1.73 -17.47
C ALA A 318 -14.27 -0.42 -16.77
N ARG A 319 -13.37 0.08 -15.93
CA ARG A 319 -13.49 1.42 -15.34
C ARG A 319 -12.12 2.07 -15.15
N THR A 320 -12.07 3.38 -15.35
CA THR A 320 -10.90 4.23 -15.17
C THR A 320 -11.04 5.05 -13.88
N PHE A 321 -9.94 5.19 -13.14
CA PHE A 321 -9.88 5.96 -11.89
C PHE A 321 -8.66 6.87 -11.89
N ASP A 322 -8.84 8.12 -11.45
CA ASP A 322 -7.77 9.10 -11.25
C ASP A 322 -7.12 8.96 -9.89
N PHE A 323 -5.79 9.04 -9.82
CA PHE A 323 -5.02 8.93 -8.58
C PHE A 323 -4.03 10.08 -8.42
N ARG A 324 -3.70 10.37 -7.16
CA ARG A 324 -2.74 11.40 -6.75
C ARG A 324 -2.10 11.05 -5.41
N ALA A 325 -1.10 11.81 -5.01
CA ALA A 325 -0.45 11.69 -3.71
C ALA A 325 -1.47 11.54 -2.55
N GLY A 326 -1.29 10.49 -1.74
CA GLY A 326 -2.15 10.18 -0.59
C GLY A 326 -3.37 9.30 -0.90
N ASP A 327 -3.57 8.90 -2.16
CA ASP A 327 -4.63 7.95 -2.51
C ASP A 327 -4.17 6.50 -2.37
N VAL A 328 -5.13 5.66 -1.98
CA VAL A 328 -5.08 4.20 -1.98
C VAL A 328 -5.82 3.69 -3.20
N GLY A 329 -5.18 2.77 -3.93
CA GLY A 329 -5.76 2.06 -5.08
C GLY A 329 -5.87 0.57 -4.82
N TYR A 330 -6.68 -0.13 -5.62
CA TYR A 330 -6.80 -1.58 -5.55
C TYR A 330 -7.12 -2.20 -6.90
N VAL A 331 -6.43 -3.28 -7.26
CA VAL A 331 -6.74 -4.10 -8.45
C VAL A 331 -7.01 -5.53 -8.00
N PRO A 332 -8.25 -6.01 -8.15
CA PRO A 332 -8.58 -7.38 -7.79
C PRO A 332 -7.77 -8.41 -8.59
N PHE A 333 -7.53 -9.57 -7.96
CA PHE A 333 -6.73 -10.65 -8.51
C PHE A 333 -7.06 -10.93 -9.99
N ALA A 334 -6.01 -10.94 -10.83
CA ALA A 334 -6.01 -11.22 -12.26
C ALA A 334 -6.80 -10.23 -13.15
N MET A 335 -7.25 -9.08 -12.63
CA MET A 335 -7.80 -8.03 -13.48
C MET A 335 -6.69 -7.34 -14.27
N GLY A 336 -6.91 -7.19 -15.58
CA GLY A 336 -5.96 -6.51 -16.47
C GLY A 336 -5.98 -5.00 -16.21
N HIS A 337 -4.82 -4.35 -16.16
CA HIS A 337 -4.77 -2.92 -15.88
C HIS A 337 -3.48 -2.27 -16.42
N TYR A 338 -3.47 -0.94 -16.40
CA TYR A 338 -2.31 -0.08 -16.68
C TYR A 338 -2.37 1.14 -15.77
N ILE A 339 -1.24 1.82 -15.53
CA ILE A 339 -1.20 3.06 -14.77
C ILE A 339 -0.41 4.09 -15.58
N GLU A 340 -1.06 5.17 -15.96
CA GLU A 340 -0.49 6.22 -16.82
C GLU A 340 -0.21 7.48 -16.02
N ASN A 341 0.97 8.07 -16.21
CA ASN A 341 1.27 9.39 -15.67
C ASN A 341 0.61 10.47 -16.55
N THR A 342 -0.44 11.09 -16.00
CA THR A 342 -1.21 12.16 -16.65
C THR A 342 -0.72 13.57 -16.27
N GLY A 343 0.30 13.64 -15.41
CA GLY A 343 0.89 14.89 -14.93
C GLY A 343 2.12 15.35 -15.72
N ASP A 344 2.68 16.46 -15.27
CA ASP A 344 3.92 17.07 -15.76
C ASP A 344 5.13 16.80 -14.85
N THR A 345 4.91 16.07 -13.75
CA THR A 345 5.93 15.64 -12.78
C THR A 345 5.97 14.11 -12.69
N PRO A 346 7.06 13.51 -12.17
CA PRO A 346 7.09 12.08 -11.94
C PRO A 346 5.92 11.60 -11.06
N LEU A 347 5.37 10.45 -11.42
CA LEU A 347 4.38 9.72 -10.65
C LEU A 347 5.09 8.57 -9.95
N ARG A 348 5.04 8.52 -8.61
CA ARG A 348 5.60 7.39 -7.85
C ARG A 348 4.53 6.77 -6.98
N PHE A 349 4.47 5.45 -6.99
CA PHE A 349 3.52 4.68 -6.23
C PHE A 349 4.09 3.33 -5.84
N LEU A 350 3.49 2.74 -4.82
CA LEU A 350 3.79 1.40 -4.34
C LEU A 350 2.71 0.43 -4.85
N GLU A 351 3.12 -0.71 -5.38
CA GLU A 351 2.29 -1.89 -5.64
C GLU A 351 2.56 -2.90 -4.51
N LEU A 352 1.56 -3.30 -3.73
CA LEU A 352 1.69 -4.27 -2.63
C LEU A 352 0.79 -5.48 -2.87
N PHE A 353 1.29 -6.65 -2.50
CA PHE A 353 0.61 -7.93 -2.73
C PHE A 353 0.66 -8.75 -1.46
N LYS A 354 -0.46 -9.38 -1.07
CA LYS A 354 -0.47 -10.37 0.02
C LYS A 354 0.18 -11.68 -0.43
N SER A 355 1.48 -11.67 -0.67
CA SER A 355 2.26 -12.76 -1.26
C SER A 355 3.70 -12.74 -0.74
N ASP A 356 4.40 -13.87 -0.85
CA ASP A 356 5.83 -13.98 -0.56
C ASP A 356 6.73 -13.63 -1.77
N TYR A 357 6.15 -13.42 -2.95
CA TYR A 357 6.88 -13.04 -4.17
C TYR A 357 6.09 -12.07 -5.04
N TYR A 358 6.80 -11.24 -5.80
CA TYR A 358 6.21 -10.44 -6.87
C TYR A 358 6.06 -11.25 -8.15
N ALA A 359 4.92 -11.11 -8.84
CA ALA A 359 4.76 -11.64 -10.18
C ALA A 359 3.74 -10.85 -10.99
N ASP A 360 4.04 -10.63 -12.26
CA ASP A 360 3.13 -10.04 -13.24
C ASP A 360 3.25 -10.75 -14.60
N ILE A 361 2.18 -10.65 -15.40
CA ILE A 361 2.16 -11.08 -16.80
C ILE A 361 1.95 -9.84 -17.66
N SER A 362 2.95 -9.51 -18.47
CA SER A 362 2.89 -8.42 -19.45
C SER A 362 2.09 -8.87 -20.67
N LEU A 363 1.16 -8.01 -21.10
CA LEU A 363 0.39 -8.25 -22.32
C LEU A 363 1.31 -8.30 -23.55
N ASN A 364 2.27 -7.37 -23.65
CA ASN A 364 3.17 -7.28 -24.79
C ASN A 364 4.05 -8.55 -24.89
N GLN A 365 4.67 -8.93 -23.78
CA GLN A 365 5.48 -10.14 -23.71
C GLN A 365 4.67 -11.41 -24.02
N TRP A 366 3.45 -11.51 -23.52
CA TRP A 366 2.57 -12.66 -23.80
C TRP A 366 2.25 -12.78 -25.29
N LEU A 367 1.83 -11.69 -25.93
CA LEU A 367 1.54 -11.68 -27.35
C LEU A 367 2.79 -11.97 -28.19
N ALA A 368 3.93 -11.38 -27.85
CA ALA A 368 5.22 -11.62 -28.52
C ALA A 368 5.72 -13.07 -28.39
N SER A 369 5.27 -13.77 -27.34
CA SER A 369 5.63 -15.17 -27.07
C SER A 369 4.57 -16.17 -27.54
N THR A 370 3.51 -15.70 -28.21
CA THR A 370 2.44 -16.51 -28.77
C THR A 370 2.66 -16.70 -30.28
N PRO A 371 2.34 -17.87 -30.88
CA PRO A 371 2.47 -18.06 -32.32
C PRO A 371 1.84 -16.90 -33.12
N PRO A 372 2.59 -16.22 -34.02
CA PRO A 372 2.13 -14.98 -34.65
C PRO A 372 0.79 -15.10 -35.37
N GLU A 373 0.58 -16.20 -36.09
CA GLU A 373 -0.69 -16.46 -36.79
C GLU A 373 -1.88 -16.59 -35.85
N LEU A 374 -1.67 -17.08 -34.63
CA LEU A 374 -2.72 -17.15 -33.62
C LEU A 374 -3.10 -15.74 -33.15
N VAL A 375 -2.12 -14.87 -32.87
CA VAL A 375 -2.37 -13.48 -32.48
C VAL A 375 -3.12 -12.71 -33.57
N ARG A 376 -2.71 -12.89 -34.84
CA ARG A 376 -3.40 -12.29 -35.99
C ARG A 376 -4.85 -12.71 -36.11
N GLN A 377 -5.16 -13.99 -35.83
CA GLN A 377 -6.53 -14.48 -35.84
C GLN A 377 -7.38 -13.94 -34.68
N HIS A 378 -6.77 -13.55 -33.56
CA HIS A 378 -7.50 -12.98 -32.43
C HIS A 378 -7.76 -11.47 -32.59
N LEU A 379 -6.74 -10.72 -32.98
CA LEU A 379 -6.79 -9.26 -32.96
C LEU A 379 -7.04 -8.63 -34.33
N HIS A 380 -6.83 -9.40 -35.41
CA HIS A 380 -6.98 -8.92 -36.79
C HIS A 380 -6.14 -7.67 -37.12
N LEU A 381 -5.01 -7.50 -36.43
CA LEU A 381 -4.05 -6.41 -36.64
C LEU A 381 -2.97 -6.78 -37.67
N ASP A 382 -2.38 -5.75 -38.27
CA ASP A 382 -1.45 -5.86 -39.39
C ASP A 382 0.00 -6.19 -38.97
N ASP A 383 0.90 -6.24 -39.95
CA ASP A 383 2.34 -6.46 -39.72
C ASP A 383 2.99 -5.34 -38.90
N THR A 384 2.46 -4.12 -38.97
CA THR A 384 2.96 -2.99 -38.16
C THR A 384 2.83 -3.32 -36.68
N PHE A 385 1.67 -3.81 -36.26
CA PHE A 385 1.45 -4.24 -34.88
C PHE A 385 2.33 -5.44 -34.51
N MET A 386 2.38 -6.47 -35.37
CA MET A 386 3.14 -7.68 -35.05
C MET A 386 4.64 -7.42 -34.90
N HIS A 387 5.21 -6.46 -35.65
CA HIS A 387 6.62 -6.05 -35.50
C HIS A 387 6.87 -5.18 -34.26
N ALA A 388 5.84 -4.59 -33.65
CA ALA A 388 5.97 -3.79 -32.44
C ALA A 388 6.01 -4.63 -31.15
N LEU A 389 5.64 -5.91 -31.23
CA LEU A 389 5.63 -6.82 -30.08
C LEU A 389 7.05 -7.13 -29.58
N GLN A 390 7.23 -7.18 -28.26
CA GLN A 390 8.52 -7.35 -27.60
C GLN A 390 8.51 -8.56 -26.67
N GLN A 391 9.46 -9.47 -26.86
CA GLN A 391 9.62 -10.67 -26.02
C GLN A 391 10.25 -10.36 -24.65
N GLU A 392 11.03 -9.28 -24.58
CA GLU A 392 11.52 -8.74 -23.32
C GLU A 392 10.43 -7.89 -22.67
N LYS A 393 10.20 -8.12 -21.37
CA LYS A 393 9.22 -7.36 -20.59
C LYS A 393 9.74 -5.96 -20.31
N HIS A 394 8.94 -4.94 -20.60
CA HIS A 394 9.23 -3.55 -20.27
C HIS A 394 8.12 -3.00 -19.36
N PRO A 395 8.25 -3.17 -18.03
CA PRO A 395 7.19 -2.81 -17.08
C PRO A 395 6.77 -1.35 -17.16
N VAL A 396 7.67 -0.48 -17.62
CA VAL A 396 7.41 0.94 -17.88
C VAL A 396 7.72 1.25 -19.34
N VAL A 397 6.75 1.87 -20.03
CA VAL A 397 6.82 2.27 -21.44
C VAL A 397 6.62 3.78 -21.59
N LYS A 398 7.07 4.35 -22.71
CA LYS A 398 6.93 5.76 -23.08
C LYS A 398 6.82 5.91 -24.58
#